data_AF-A0A7S2R8U1-F1
#
_entry.id   AF-A0A7S2R8U1-F1
#
_cell.length_a   1.000
_cell.length_b   1.000
_cell.length_c   1.000
_cell.angle_alpha   90.00
_cell.angle_beta   90.00
_cell.angle_gamma   90.00
#
_symmetry.space_group_name_H-M   'P 1'
#
loop_
_entity.id
_entity.type
_entity.pdbx_description
1 polymer ?
#
loop_
_entity_poly.entity_id
_entity_poly.type
_entity_poly.pdbx_seq_one_letter_code
_entity_poly.pdbx_strand_id
1 'polypeptide(L)'
;VVYNIIQRYGKDGSTGTLERTLQLSEQYAAAAGQVASKEGLPFLNLWEEMQTSVIVKPNNTNNNNNKVTPQEEQLWSKYLSDGLHLSSEGNIFVGKRLVELIGKSYPDFAVIPDPATDFP
;
A
#
# COMPACT_ATOMS: atom_id res chain seq x y z
N VAL A 1 -48.21 11.32 -1.87
CA VAL A 1 -46.85 11.27 -2.45
C VAL A 1 -46.27 9.91 -2.13
N VAL A 2 -46.07 9.06 -3.14
CA VAL A 2 -45.48 7.72 -2.97
C VAL A 2 -43.97 7.87 -3.01
N TYR A 3 -43.27 7.48 -1.94
CA TYR A 3 -41.81 7.44 -1.93
C TYR A 3 -41.34 6.24 -2.76
N ASN A 4 -40.76 6.51 -3.93
CA ASN A 4 -39.97 5.51 -4.65
C ASN A 4 -38.64 5.32 -3.92
N ILE A 5 -38.53 4.24 -3.15
CA ILE A 5 -37.25 3.79 -2.61
C ILE A 5 -36.46 3.23 -3.80
N ILE A 6 -35.51 4.00 -4.30
CA ILE A 6 -34.57 3.53 -5.33
C ILE A 6 -33.73 2.41 -4.69
N GLN A 7 -33.91 1.16 -5.13
CA GLN A 7 -32.99 0.08 -4.80
C GLN A 7 -31.64 0.37 -5.46
N ARG A 8 -30.69 0.89 -4.67
CA ARG A 8 -29.33 1.23 -5.14
C ARG A 8 -28.43 0.02 -5.35
N TYR A 9 -28.81 -1.15 -4.84
CA TYR A 9 -28.06 -2.40 -4.94
C TYR A 9 -29.00 -3.50 -5.47
N GLY A 10 -28.44 -4.47 -6.21
CA GLY A 10 -29.20 -5.55 -6.85
C GLY A 10 -30.10 -6.32 -5.88
N LYS A 11 -31.03 -7.12 -6.43
CA LYS A 11 -32.11 -7.84 -5.72
C LYS A 11 -31.65 -8.63 -4.48
N ASP A 12 -30.38 -9.02 -4.42
CA ASP A 12 -29.80 -9.86 -3.38
C ASP A 12 -29.24 -9.07 -2.17
N GLY A 13 -29.29 -7.73 -2.22
CA GLY A 13 -28.78 -6.87 -1.15
C GLY A 13 -27.26 -6.92 -1.01
N SER A 14 -26.70 -6.08 -0.13
CA SER A 14 -25.32 -6.29 0.34
C SER A 14 -25.35 -7.39 1.39
N THR A 15 -24.43 -8.36 1.31
CA THR A 15 -24.29 -9.46 2.29
C THR A 15 -24.08 -8.98 3.73
N GLY A 16 -23.79 -7.69 3.94
CA GLY A 16 -23.44 -7.11 5.25
C GLY A 16 -22.07 -7.54 5.75
N THR A 17 -21.38 -8.39 4.99
CA THR A 17 -20.02 -8.83 5.27
C THR A 17 -19.07 -7.81 4.67
N LEU A 18 -18.08 -7.36 5.44
CA LEU A 18 -17.04 -6.48 4.92
C LEU A 18 -16.15 -7.32 3.98
N GLU A 19 -16.43 -7.28 2.68
CA GLU A 19 -15.67 -8.04 1.68
C GLU A 19 -14.30 -7.43 1.41
N ARG A 20 -14.04 -6.20 1.86
CA ARG A 20 -12.76 -5.49 1.68
C ARG A 20 -12.01 -5.44 3.00
N THR A 21 -11.22 -6.48 3.27
CA THR A 21 -10.36 -6.56 4.44
C THR A 21 -8.88 -6.44 4.06
N LEU A 22 -8.05 -5.97 4.98
CA LEU A 22 -6.60 -5.90 4.77
C LEU A 22 -5.99 -7.29 4.50
N GLN A 23 -6.55 -8.33 5.13
CA GLN A 23 -6.20 -9.73 4.91
C GLN A 23 -6.58 -10.21 3.50
N LEU A 24 -7.71 -9.78 2.95
CA LEU A 24 -8.05 -10.14 1.57
C LEU A 24 -7.12 -9.43 0.58
N SER A 25 -6.73 -8.18 0.85
CA SER A 25 -5.72 -7.47 0.04
C SER A 25 -4.37 -8.19 0.04
N GLU A 26 -3.95 -8.79 1.15
CA GLU A 26 -2.75 -9.65 1.22
C GLU A 26 -2.86 -10.82 0.25
N GLN A 27 -4.00 -11.52 0.23
CA GLN A 27 -4.22 -12.67 -0.64
C GLN A 27 -4.18 -12.27 -2.12
N TYR A 28 -4.76 -11.11 -2.48
CA TYR A 28 -4.67 -10.60 -3.83
C TYR A 28 -3.22 -10.26 -4.22
N ALA A 29 -2.46 -9.62 -3.33
CA ALA A 29 -1.05 -9.32 -3.57
C ALA A 29 -0.22 -10.60 -3.76
N ALA A 30 -0.43 -11.60 -2.90
CA ALA A 30 0.24 -12.90 -3.01
C ALA A 30 -0.10 -13.61 -4.34
N ALA A 31 -1.37 -13.63 -4.74
CA ALA A 31 -1.80 -14.22 -6.00
C ALA A 31 -1.18 -13.50 -7.22
N ALA A 32 -1.12 -12.17 -7.20
CA ALA A 32 -0.44 -11.40 -8.24
C ALA A 32 1.06 -11.74 -8.33
N GLY A 33 1.73 -11.87 -7.18
CA GLY A 33 3.13 -12.28 -7.10
C GLY A 33 3.38 -13.68 -7.65
N GLN A 34 2.49 -14.64 -7.39
CA GLN A 34 2.58 -16.00 -7.96
C GLN A 34 2.49 -15.99 -9.48
N VAL A 35 1.56 -15.20 -10.05
CA VAL A 35 1.42 -15.06 -11.50
C VAL A 35 2.65 -14.39 -12.10
N ALA A 36 3.13 -13.29 -11.52
CA ALA A 36 4.33 -12.62 -11.99
C ALA A 36 5.55 -13.56 -11.98
N SER A 37 5.73 -14.35 -10.92
CA SER A 37 6.80 -15.35 -10.83
C SER A 37 6.68 -16.41 -11.92
N LYS A 38 5.46 -16.91 -12.21
CA LYS A 38 5.22 -17.88 -13.27
C LYS A 38 5.57 -17.32 -14.66
N GLU A 39 5.27 -16.05 -14.90
CA GLU A 39 5.55 -15.37 -16.17
C GLU A 39 6.99 -14.84 -16.26
N GLY A 40 7.81 -15.02 -15.21
CA GLY A 40 9.19 -14.52 -15.16
C GLY A 40 9.28 -12.99 -15.09
N LEU A 41 8.24 -12.33 -14.56
CA LEU A 41 8.16 -10.88 -14.45
C LEU A 41 8.52 -10.43 -13.02
N PRO A 42 9.19 -9.27 -12.86
CA PRO A 42 9.40 -8.66 -11.56
C PRO A 42 8.07 -8.22 -10.95
N PHE A 43 7.99 -8.29 -9.62
CA PHE A 43 6.79 -7.98 -8.86
C PHE A 43 7.14 -7.11 -7.66
N LEU A 44 6.37 -6.02 -7.47
CA LEU A 44 6.46 -5.16 -6.32
C LEU A 44 5.30 -5.45 -5.36
N ASN A 45 5.59 -6.09 -4.23
CA ASN A 45 4.59 -6.40 -3.21
C ASN A 45 4.30 -5.17 -2.33
N LEU A 46 3.58 -4.18 -2.88
CA LEU A 46 3.28 -2.94 -2.16
C LEU A 46 2.55 -3.16 -0.84
N TRP A 47 1.69 -4.18 -0.76
CA TRP A 47 1.01 -4.52 0.48
C TRP A 47 2.03 -4.82 1.58
N GLU A 48 2.93 -5.77 1.35
CA GLU A 48 3.94 -6.17 2.34
C GLU A 48 4.91 -5.03 2.70
N GLU A 49 5.33 -4.25 1.69
CA GLU A 49 6.25 -3.13 1.89
C GLU A 49 5.65 -2.01 2.75
N MET A 50 4.36 -1.70 2.56
CA MET A 50 3.66 -0.69 3.37
C MET A 50 3.42 -1.16 4.81
N GLN A 51 3.29 -2.48 5.04
CA GLN A 51 3.10 -3.06 6.37
C GLN A 51 4.40 -3.08 7.19
N THR A 52 5.54 -3.25 6.52
CA THR A 52 6.84 -3.50 7.15
C THR A 52 7.76 -2.27 7.18
N SER A 53 7.33 -1.13 6.64
CA SER A 53 8.12 0.11 6.67
C SER A 53 8.34 0.58 8.12
N VAL A 54 9.52 0.29 8.67
CA VAL A 54 9.90 0.63 10.04
C VAL A 54 10.02 2.14 10.19
N ILE A 55 9.32 2.73 11.15
CA ILE A 55 9.71 4.03 11.70
C ILE A 55 10.89 3.79 12.64
N VAL A 56 12.11 4.07 12.20
CA VAL A 56 13.22 4.27 13.13
C VAL A 56 12.94 5.59 13.85
N LYS A 57 12.24 5.53 15.00
CA LYS A 57 12.20 6.68 15.91
C LYS A 57 13.59 6.77 16.56
N PRO A 58 14.32 7.90 16.44
CA PRO A 58 15.56 8.06 17.19
C PRO A 58 15.24 7.93 18.68
N ASN A 59 16.01 7.08 19.34
CA ASN A 59 15.92 6.71 20.76
C ASN A 59 15.46 7.86 21.65
N ASN A 60 14.31 7.71 22.31
CA ASN A 60 14.08 8.37 23.59
C ASN A 60 14.26 7.33 24.69
N THR A 61 15.51 7.14 25.08
CA THR A 61 15.88 6.42 26.30
C THR A 61 15.26 7.17 27.47
N ASN A 62 14.30 6.54 28.15
CA ASN A 62 14.07 6.56 29.60
C ASN A 62 12.59 6.31 29.87
N ASN A 63 12.25 5.07 30.22
CA ASN A 63 11.59 4.76 31.50
C ASN A 63 11.37 3.26 31.63
N ASN A 64 11.97 2.72 32.70
CA ASN A 64 11.87 1.34 33.13
C ASN A 64 10.44 1.04 33.57
N ASN A 65 9.58 0.60 32.64
CA ASN A 65 8.37 -0.21 32.83
C ASN A 65 7.61 -0.37 31.50
N ASN A 66 8.27 -0.83 30.43
CA ASN A 66 7.61 -1.00 29.14
C ASN A 66 7.02 -2.40 28.98
N LYS A 67 5.79 -2.58 29.45
CA LYS A 67 4.85 -3.43 28.71
C LYS A 67 4.69 -2.73 27.36
N VAL A 68 5.38 -3.23 26.34
CA VAL A 68 5.21 -2.78 24.96
C VAL A 68 3.78 -3.14 24.56
N THR A 69 2.82 -2.28 24.87
CA THR A 69 1.54 -2.25 24.18
C THR A 69 1.89 -1.90 22.74
N PRO A 70 1.53 -2.72 21.74
CA PRO A 70 1.71 -2.35 20.35
C PRO A 70 0.86 -1.10 20.09
N GLN A 71 1.47 0.07 20.20
CA GLN A 71 1.07 1.22 19.39
C GLN A 71 1.61 0.94 17.98
N GLU A 72 1.09 -0.13 17.40
CA GLU A 72 0.98 -0.38 15.95
C GLU A 72 -0.01 0.65 15.40
N GLU A 73 0.30 1.93 15.59
CA GLU A 73 -0.34 2.99 14.82
C GLU A 73 -0.09 2.60 13.37
N GLN A 74 -1.16 2.22 12.67
CA GLN A 74 -1.17 1.51 11.40
C GLN A 74 -0.12 2.11 10.45
N LEU A 75 1.05 1.49 10.37
CA LEU A 75 2.23 2.04 9.66
C LEU A 75 1.91 2.35 8.20
N TRP A 76 1.00 1.58 7.60
CA TRP A 76 0.51 1.77 6.25
C TRP A 76 -0.41 2.99 6.09
N SER A 77 -1.12 3.40 7.13
CA SER A 77 -2.14 4.46 7.05
C SER A 77 -1.55 5.81 6.63
N LYS A 78 -0.30 6.12 6.99
CA LYS A 78 0.37 7.36 6.56
C LYS A 78 0.58 7.46 5.05
N TYR A 79 0.68 6.31 4.38
CA TYR A 79 0.82 6.25 2.93
C TYR A 79 -0.51 6.47 2.22
N LEU A 80 -1.63 6.53 2.94
CA LEU A 80 -2.97 6.73 2.38
C LEU A 80 -3.59 8.02 2.94
N SER A 81 -4.25 8.81 2.10
CA SER A 81 -4.88 10.07 2.51
C SER A 81 -6.27 9.87 3.12
N ASP A 82 -6.98 8.84 2.66
CA ASP A 82 -8.37 8.53 3.05
C ASP A 82 -8.58 7.03 3.34
N GLY A 83 -7.49 6.29 3.51
CA GLY A 83 -7.51 4.84 3.68
C GLY A 83 -7.58 4.04 2.38
N LEU A 84 -7.58 4.70 1.22
CA LEU A 84 -7.53 4.05 -0.11
C LEU A 84 -6.53 4.70 -1.07
N HIS A 85 -6.59 6.02 -1.23
CA HIS A 85 -5.74 6.75 -2.17
C HIS A 85 -4.40 7.09 -1.54
N LEU A 86 -3.33 7.04 -2.33
CA LEU A 86 -1.99 7.39 -1.85
C LEU A 86 -1.94 8.85 -1.37
N SER A 87 -1.35 9.06 -0.19
CA SER A 87 -0.92 10.38 0.27
C SER A 87 0.28 10.88 -0.57
N SER A 88 0.73 12.12 -0.35
CA SER A 88 1.97 12.60 -0.98
C SER A 88 3.16 11.70 -0.62
N GLU A 89 3.29 11.32 0.66
CA GLU A 89 4.31 10.38 1.12
C GLU A 89 4.15 8.99 0.48
N GLY A 90 2.91 8.52 0.34
CA GLY A 90 2.59 7.26 -0.36
C GLY A 90 3.02 7.25 -1.82
N ASN A 91 2.75 8.33 -2.56
CA ASN A 91 3.18 8.48 -3.95
C ASN A 91 4.71 8.44 -4.08
N ILE A 92 5.43 9.15 -3.22
CA ILE A 92 6.90 9.15 -3.21
C ILE A 92 7.43 7.74 -2.87
N PHE A 93 6.84 7.09 -1.86
CA PHE A 93 7.22 5.75 -1.42
C PHE A 93 7.09 4.71 -2.55
N VAL A 94 5.94 4.70 -3.24
CA VAL A 94 5.65 3.80 -4.35
C VAL A 94 6.54 4.12 -5.55
N GLY A 95 6.66 5.41 -5.91
CA GLY A 95 7.43 5.86 -7.06
C GLY A 95 8.90 5.45 -6.99
N LYS A 96 9.55 5.66 -5.84
CA LYS A 96 10.96 5.27 -5.62
C LYS A 96 11.19 3.78 -5.83
N ARG A 97 10.36 2.93 -5.21
CA ARG A 97 10.46 1.47 -5.32
C ARG A 97 10.19 0.96 -6.73
N LEU A 98 9.22 1.57 -7.41
CA LEU A 98 8.91 1.20 -8.78
C LEU A 98 10.08 1.52 -9.71
N VAL A 99 10.65 2.73 -9.61
CA VAL A 99 11.84 3.13 -10.39
C VAL A 99 13.03 2.21 -10.08
N GLU A 100 13.27 1.89 -8.81
CA GLU A 100 14.33 0.96 -8.41
C GLU A 100 14.12 -0.45 -9.00
N LEU A 101 12.89 -0.96 -9.00
CA LEU A 101 12.58 -2.28 -9.57
C LEU A 101 12.78 -2.30 -11.08
N ILE A 102 12.33 -1.26 -11.78
CA ILE A 102 12.52 -1.09 -13.23
C ILE A 102 14.01 -1.03 -13.53
N GLY A 103 14.79 -0.21 -12.81
CA GLY A 103 16.23 -0.09 -13.01
C GLY A 103 16.98 -1.42 -12.83
N LYS A 104 16.56 -2.25 -11.86
CA LYS A 104 17.15 -3.59 -11.61
C LYS A 104 16.75 -4.63 -12.65
N SER A 105 15.49 -4.62 -13.07
CA SER A 105 14.91 -5.72 -13.86
C SER A 105 14.90 -5.44 -15.36
N TYR A 106 14.89 -4.16 -15.74
CA TYR A 106 14.72 -3.66 -17.10
C TYR A 106 15.61 -2.44 -17.36
N PRO A 107 16.94 -2.61 -17.40
CA PRO A 107 17.87 -1.49 -17.52
C PRO A 107 17.66 -0.65 -18.79
N ASP A 108 17.18 -1.25 -19.87
CA ASP A 108 16.89 -0.56 -21.13
C ASP A 108 15.67 0.39 -21.04
N PHE A 109 14.80 0.19 -20.05
CA PHE A 109 13.67 1.06 -19.73
C PHE A 109 13.93 1.95 -18.51
N ALA A 110 15.13 1.88 -17.91
CA ALA A 110 15.47 2.70 -16.77
C ALA A 110 15.47 4.17 -17.15
N VAL A 111 14.67 4.97 -16.45
CA VAL A 111 14.62 6.41 -16.64
C VAL A 111 15.65 7.09 -15.74
N ILE A 112 16.40 8.02 -16.32
CA ILE A 112 17.26 8.95 -15.57
C ILE A 112 16.45 10.25 -15.47
N PRO A 113 16.18 10.76 -14.26
CA PRO A 113 15.54 12.06 -14.10
C PRO A 113 16.29 13.12 -14.90
N ASP A 114 15.56 13.90 -15.70
CA ASP A 114 16.15 15.01 -16.44
C ASP A 114 16.60 16.08 -15.44
N PRO A 115 17.89 16.47 -15.43
CA PRO A 115 18.41 17.52 -14.53
C PRO A 115 17.63 18.84 -14.58
N ALA A 116 16.96 19.16 -15.69
CA ALA A 116 16.13 20.36 -15.83
C ALA A 116 14.77 20.26 -15.12
N THR A 117 14.34 19.06 -14.73
CA THR A 117 13.04 18.79 -14.10
C THR A 117 13.13 18.03 -12.78
N ASP A 118 14.35 17.72 -12.34
CA ASP A 118 14.63 17.06 -11.06
C ASP A 118 14.54 18.09 -9.92
N PHE A 119 13.31 18.43 -9.52
CA PHE A 119 13.06 19.32 -8.39
C PHE A 119 13.22 18.55 -7.06
N PRO A 120 13.93 19.13 -6.07
CA PRO A 120 14.23 18.48 -4.78
C PRO A 120 13.02 18.28 -3.86
#